data_AF-A0A930U039-F1
#
_entry.id   AF-A0A930U039-F1
#
_cell.length_a   1.000
_cell.length_b   1.000
_cell.length_c   1.000
_cell.angle_alpha   90.00
_cell.angle_beta   90.00
_cell.angle_gamma   90.00
#
_symmetry.space_group_name_H-M   'P 1'
#
loop_
_entity.id
_entity.type
_entity.pdbx_description
1 polymer ?
#
loop_
_entity_poly.entity_id
_entity_poly.type
_entity_poly.pdbx_seq_one_letter_code
_entity_poly.pdbx_strand_id
1 'polypeptide(L)'
;MGILEIRADERVQNVHFTEETISVDLMDGRTITVPIVWYPRLLNATPEQRANWEVCGGGYGIHWEDIDEDLSTEGLLRGAPAPRSFFEPSARPAPSRKEQPFF
;
A
#
# COMPACT_ATOMS: atom_id res chain seq x y z
N MET A 1 -33.12 26.39 2.99
CA MET A 1 -32.43 25.20 3.52
C MET A 1 -31.54 24.64 2.42
N GLY A 2 -30.27 25.03 2.41
CA GLY A 2 -29.27 24.36 1.57
C GLY A 2 -28.94 23.03 2.22
N ILE A 3 -29.10 21.94 1.49
CA ILE A 3 -28.52 20.67 1.89
C ILE A 3 -27.02 20.91 2.09
N LEU A 4 -26.51 20.65 3.29
CA LEU A 4 -25.06 20.57 3.50
C LEU A 4 -24.61 19.39 2.65
N GLU A 5 -24.12 19.69 1.46
CA GLU A 5 -23.57 18.70 0.54
C GLU A 5 -22.36 18.10 1.26
N ILE A 6 -22.56 16.95 1.91
CA ILE A 6 -21.47 16.10 2.40
C ILE A 6 -20.73 15.68 1.13
N ARG A 7 -19.71 16.45 0.75
CA ARG A 7 -18.82 16.09 -0.34
C ARG A 7 -17.95 14.97 0.17
N ALA A 8 -17.89 13.88 -0.59
CA ALA A 8 -16.96 12.78 -0.32
C ALA A 8 -15.53 13.30 -0.52
N ASP A 9 -14.95 13.81 0.56
CA ASP A 9 -13.57 14.26 0.62
C ASP A 9 -12.72 13.09 1.12
N GLU A 10 -12.24 12.33 0.15
CA GLU A 10 -11.46 11.11 0.34
C GLU A 10 -9.98 11.39 0.65
N ARG A 11 -9.63 12.63 0.97
CA ARG A 11 -8.26 12.97 1.38
C ARG A 11 -7.96 12.40 2.75
N VAL A 12 -6.73 11.95 2.93
CA VAL A 12 -6.20 11.44 4.19
C VAL A 12 -6.13 12.56 5.22
N GLN A 13 -6.79 12.35 6.35
CA GLN A 13 -6.66 13.19 7.53
C GLN A 13 -5.67 12.58 8.52
N ASN A 14 -5.81 11.27 8.79
CA ASN A 14 -4.97 10.58 9.76
C ASN A 14 -4.85 9.09 9.40
N VAL A 15 -3.78 8.45 9.85
CA VAL A 15 -3.54 7.02 9.68
C VAL A 15 -3.13 6.42 11.01
N HIS A 16 -3.83 5.38 11.43
CA HIS A 16 -3.55 4.69 12.67
C HIS A 16 -3.52 3.18 12.47
N PHE A 17 -2.71 2.53 13.30
CA PHE A 17 -2.39 1.11 13.19
C PHE A 17 -2.73 0.38 14.47
N THR A 18 -3.21 -0.85 14.31
CA THR A 18 -3.26 -1.86 15.37
C THR A 18 -2.36 -3.04 14.98
N GLU A 19 -2.29 -4.08 15.81
CA GLU A 19 -1.57 -5.30 15.47
C GLU A 19 -2.20 -6.04 14.27
N GLU A 20 -3.49 -5.81 13.99
CA GLU A 20 -4.26 -6.56 12.99
C GLU A 20 -4.78 -5.70 11.83
N THR A 21 -4.87 -4.37 12.01
CA THR A 21 -5.54 -3.47 11.07
C THR A 21 -4.76 -2.19 10.82
N ILE A 22 -4.96 -1.63 9.64
CA ILE A 22 -4.67 -0.24 9.30
C ILE A 22 -6.00 0.49 9.12
N SER A 23 -6.09 1.67 9.71
CA SER A 23 -7.25 2.54 9.62
C SER A 23 -6.84 3.92 9.12
N VAL A 24 -7.61 4.44 8.17
CA VAL A 24 -7.38 5.76 7.57
C VAL A 24 -8.62 6.61 7.79
N ASP A 25 -8.44 7.72 8.50
CA ASP A 25 -9.45 8.74 8.70
C ASP A 25 -9.43 9.69 7.50
N LEU A 26 -10.60 9.93 6.90
CA LEU A 26 -10.79 10.80 5.75
C LEU A 26 -11.28 12.18 6.19
N MET A 27 -11.02 13.19 5.36
CA MET A 27 -11.41 14.58 5.62
C MET A 27 -12.92 14.80 5.67
N ASP A 28 -13.71 13.89 5.07
CA ASP A 28 -15.17 13.87 5.17
C ASP A 28 -15.73 13.22 6.44
N GLY A 29 -14.86 12.75 7.34
CA GLY A 29 -15.23 12.14 8.61
C GLY A 29 -15.50 10.63 8.54
N ARG A 30 -15.32 9.99 7.38
CA ARG A 30 -15.31 8.51 7.28
C ARG A 30 -13.99 7.95 7.77
N THR A 31 -14.01 6.71 8.26
CA THR A 31 -12.81 5.91 8.54
C THR A 31 -12.86 4.63 7.73
N ILE A 32 -11.77 4.33 7.02
CA ILE A 32 -11.60 3.08 6.28
C ILE A 32 -10.68 2.17 7.09
N THR A 33 -11.16 0.99 7.49
CA THR A 33 -10.35 0.01 8.20
C THR A 33 -10.21 -1.25 7.36
N VAL A 34 -8.97 -1.69 7.17
CA VAL A 34 -8.64 -2.91 6.43
C VAL A 34 -7.61 -3.75 7.20
N PRO A 35 -7.55 -5.08 6.98
CA PRO A 35 -6.57 -5.94 7.62
C PRO A 35 -5.14 -5.58 7.19
N ILE A 36 -4.22 -5.40 8.13
CA ILE A 36 -2.82 -5.08 7.83
C ILE A 36 -2.11 -6.23 7.10
N VAL A 37 -2.62 -7.46 7.23
CA VAL A 37 -2.13 -8.64 6.49
C VAL A 37 -2.24 -8.51 4.97
N TRP A 38 -3.03 -7.58 4.45
CA TRP A 38 -3.07 -7.27 3.01
C TRP A 38 -1.84 -6.51 2.52
N TYR A 39 -1.05 -5.96 3.44
CA TYR A 39 0.14 -5.16 3.18
C TYR A 39 1.34 -5.77 3.92
N PRO A 40 1.96 -6.84 3.38
CA PRO A 40 3.01 -7.59 4.08
C PRO A 40 4.21 -6.73 4.52
N ARG A 41 4.52 -5.65 3.79
CA ARG A 41 5.60 -4.72 4.16
C ARG A 41 5.25 -3.94 5.42
N LEU A 42 4.03 -3.39 5.51
CA LEU A 42 3.52 -2.73 6.71
C LEU A 42 3.36 -3.71 7.87
N LEU A 43 2.92 -4.95 7.60
CA LEU A 43 2.79 -6.01 8.61
C LEU A 43 4.14 -6.32 9.30
N ASN A 44 5.25 -6.28 8.56
CA ASN A 44 6.59 -6.57 9.08
C ASN A 44 7.35 -5.33 9.58
N ALA A 45 6.84 -4.13 9.34
CA ALA A 45 7.47 -2.88 9.79
C ALA A 45 7.33 -2.67 11.30
N THR A 46 8.26 -1.95 11.92
CA THR A 46 8.19 -1.59 13.34
C THR A 46 7.08 -0.54 13.58
N PRO A 47 6.57 -0.39 14.81
CA PRO A 47 5.59 0.66 15.12
C PRO A 47 6.10 2.07 14.78
N GLU A 48 7.40 2.33 14.95
CA GLU A 48 8.04 3.61 14.63
C GLU A 48 8.03 3.87 13.12
N GLN A 49 8.38 2.87 12.31
CA GLN A 49 8.33 2.97 10.85
C GLN A 49 6.89 3.16 10.36
N ARG A 50 5.92 2.45 10.93
CA ARG A 50 4.49 2.62 10.58
C ARG A 50 3.96 4.00 10.92
N ALA A 51 4.45 4.60 12.00
CA ALA A 51 4.07 5.96 12.41
C ALA A 51 4.71 7.04 11.52
N ASN A 52 5.81 6.73 10.82
CA ASN A 52 6.51 7.65 9.93
C ASN A 52 5.92 7.64 8.51
N TRP A 53 4.68 8.12 8.38
CA TRP A 53 4.00 8.25 7.10
C TRP A 53 3.82 9.71 6.70
N GLU A 54 3.74 9.94 5.39
CA GLU A 54 3.48 11.25 4.81
C GLU A 54 2.31 11.19 3.82
N VAL A 55 1.54 12.28 3.74
CA VAL A 55 0.48 12.40 2.74
C VAL A 55 1.10 12.77 1.39
N CYS A 56 0.77 12.02 0.34
CA CYS A 56 1.23 12.27 -1.02
C CYS A 56 0.04 12.36 -2.01
N GLY A 57 0.33 12.57 -3.29
CA GLY A 57 -0.69 12.52 -4.36
C GLY A 57 -1.83 13.53 -4.20
N GLY A 58 -1.54 14.73 -3.68
CA GLY A 58 -2.56 15.79 -3.49
C GLY A 58 -3.55 15.54 -2.35
N GLY A 59 -3.23 14.62 -1.44
CA GLY A 59 -4.10 14.27 -0.31
C GLY A 59 -4.66 12.86 -0.36
N TYR A 60 -4.53 12.15 -1.48
CA TYR A 60 -5.19 10.86 -1.70
C TYR A 60 -4.25 9.65 -1.50
N GLY A 61 -2.95 9.90 -1.35
CA GLY A 61 -1.94 8.88 -1.12
C GLY A 61 -1.29 8.98 0.25
N ILE A 62 -0.76 7.87 0.72
CA ILE A 62 0.02 7.73 1.95
C ILE A 62 1.33 7.05 1.57
N HIS A 63 2.45 7.67 1.90
CA HIS A 63 3.79 7.19 1.59
C HIS A 63 4.54 6.88 2.89
N TRP A 64 5.25 5.74 2.92
CA TRP A 64 6.20 5.38 3.97
C TRP A 64 7.61 5.29 3.38
N GLU A 65 8.45 6.29 3.65
CA GLU A 65 9.83 6.33 3.13
C GLU A 65 10.67 5.17 3.69
N ASP A 66 10.56 4.89 4.99
CA ASP A 66 11.34 3.84 5.66
C ASP A 66 11.02 2.41 5.17
N ILE A 67 9.83 2.22 4.60
CA ILE A 67 9.28 0.92 4.21
C ILE A 67 9.26 0.77 2.68
N ASP A 68 9.43 1.88 1.94
CA ASP A 68 9.26 1.96 0.49
C ASP A 68 7.88 1.44 0.05
N GLU A 69 6.83 1.90 0.74
CA GLU A 69 5.44 1.48 0.50
C GLU A 69 4.52 2.68 0.32
N ASP A 70 3.63 2.57 -0.67
CA ASP A 70 2.63 3.57 -1.02
C ASP A 70 1.22 2.98 -0.97
N LEU A 71 0.31 3.65 -0.29
CA LEU A 71 -1.12 3.32 -0.31
C LEU A 71 -1.94 4.47 -0.86
N SER A 72 -3.02 4.15 -1.57
CA SER A 72 -4.01 5.13 -2.00
C SER A 72 -5.35 4.90 -1.33
N THR A 73 -6.02 6.00 -0.98
CA THR A 73 -7.38 6.00 -0.44
C THR A 73 -8.37 5.31 -1.38
N GLU A 74 -8.21 5.49 -2.70
CA GLU A 74 -8.97 4.78 -3.73
C GLU A 74 -8.74 3.26 -3.67
N GLY A 75 -7.50 2.82 -3.49
CA GLY A 75 -7.16 1.40 -3.34
C GLY A 75 -7.80 0.78 -2.09
N LEU A 76 -7.75 1.51 -0.98
CA LEU A 76 -8.38 1.12 0.28
C LEU A 76 -9.91 1.02 0.15
N LEU A 77 -10.56 2.01 -0.49
CA LEU A 77 -12.01 2.02 -0.73
C LEU A 77 -12.48 0.88 -1.62
N ARG A 78 -11.64 0.44 -2.57
CA ARG A 78 -11.92 -0.73 -3.41
C ARG A 78 -11.69 -2.07 -2.70
N GLY A 79 -11.08 -2.07 -1.52
CA GLY A 79 -10.62 -3.29 -0.86
C GLY A 79 -9.52 -4.01 -1.65
N ALA A 80 -8.70 -3.26 -2.38
CA ALA A 80 -7.60 -3.83 -3.15
C ALA A 80 -6.43 -4.15 -2.20
N PRO A 81 -5.98 -5.42 -2.10
CA PRO A 81 -4.74 -5.74 -1.39
C PRO A 81 -3.55 -5.12 -2.12
N ALA A 82 -2.41 -5.00 -1.43
CA ALA A 82 -1.16 -4.55 -2.06
C ALA A 82 -0.95 -5.32 -3.38
N PRO A 83 -0.60 -4.64 -4.49
CA PRO A 83 -0.20 -5.38 -5.68
C PRO A 83 0.91 -6.34 -5.24
N ARG A 84 0.75 -7.64 -5.53
CA ARG A 84 1.89 -8.56 -5.38
C ARG A 84 2.97 -8.00 -6.27
N SER A 85 3.99 -7.38 -5.68
CA SER A 85 5.24 -7.13 -6.37
C SER A 85 5.71 -8.51 -6.78
N PHE A 86 5.52 -8.87 -8.04
CA PHE A 86 6.15 -10.02 -8.65
C PHE A 86 7.64 -9.74 -8.56
N PHE A 87 8.24 -10.14 -7.44
CA PHE A 87 9.66 -10.40 -7.38
C PHE A 87 9.85 -11.59 -8.33
N GLU A 88 10.00 -11.32 -9.62
CA GLU A 88 10.60 -12.31 -10.53
C GLU A 88 12.04 -12.46 -10.05
N PRO A 89 12.45 -13.62 -9.50
CA PRO A 89 13.86 -13.89 -9.36
C PRO A 89 14.42 -13.96 -10.80
N SER A 90 15.05 -12.87 -11.22
CA SER A 90 15.90 -12.81 -12.41
C SER A 90 17.10 -13.72 -12.20
N ALA A 91 16.88 -15.02 -12.31
CA ALA A 91 17.93 -16.03 -12.38
C ALA A 91 17.36 -17.32 -12.97
N ARG A 92 17.03 -17.30 -14.26
CA ARG A 92 17.20 -18.54 -15.05
C ARG A 92 18.62 -18.50 -15.61
N PRO A 93 19.55 -19.36 -15.16
CA PRO A 93 20.78 -19.53 -15.92
C PRO A 93 20.39 -20.06 -17.31
N ALA A 94 20.85 -19.37 -18.35
CA ALA A 94 20.73 -19.86 -19.72
C ALA A 94 21.28 -21.29 -19.79
N PRO A 95 20.63 -22.23 -20.48
CA PRO A 95 21.21 -23.54 -20.68
C PRO A 95 22.54 -23.36 -21.41
N SER A 96 23.63 -23.67 -20.72
CA SER A 96 24.96 -23.79 -21.27
C SER A 96 24.88 -24.74 -22.46
N ARG A 97 25.05 -24.20 -23.66
CA ARG A 97 25.18 -24.98 -24.90
C ARG A 97 26.51 -25.74 -24.82
N LYS A 98 26.50 -26.87 -24.11
CA LYS A 98 27.53 -27.89 -24.23
C LYS A 98 27.40 -28.49 -25.62
N GLU A 99 28.34 -28.09 -26.48
CA GLU A 99 29.11 -28.96 -27.35
C GLU A 99 28.38 -30.25 -27.74
N GLN A 100 27.86 -30.30 -28.97
CA GLN A 100 27.66 -31.55 -29.67
C GLN A 100 28.55 -31.51 -30.92
N PRO A 101 29.49 -32.46 -31.07
CA PRO A 101 30.38 -32.54 -32.22
C PRO A 101 29.67 -33.09 -33.46
N PHE A 102 30.24 -32.75 -34.62
CA PHE A 102 30.17 -33.35 -35.96
C PHE A 102 29.19 -34.52 -36.19
N PHE A 103 28.32 -34.37 -37.19
CA PHE A 103 28.30 -35.18 -38.41
C PHE A 103 27.78 -34.36 -39.59
#